data_AF-A0AAP7N7L2-F1
#
_entry.id   AF-A0AAP7N7L2-F1
#
_cell.length_a   1.000
_cell.length_b   1.000
_cell.length_c   1.000
_cell.angle_alpha   90.00
_cell.angle_beta   90.00
_cell.angle_gamma   90.00
#
_symmetry.space_group_name_H-M   'P 1'
#
loop_
_entity.id
_entity.type
_entity.pdbx_description
1 polymer ?
#
loop_
_entity_poly.entity_id
_entity_poly.type
_entity_poly.pdbx_seq_one_letter_code
_entity_poly.pdbx_strand_id
1 'polypeptide(L)'
;MKINQFLKSDVDSAKRKIQSAEELSIMLSEALRDGDYEEAISLAGSIKVITEDISRLANKGRLYDTVVKMQQRGINLTVISRCFG
;
A
#
# COMPACT_ATOMS: atom_id res chain seq x y z
N MET A 1 -16.24 -5.55 -14.06
CA MET A 1 -15.64 -5.52 -12.71
C MET A 1 -16.30 -4.40 -11.92
N LYS A 2 -16.87 -4.62 -10.73
CA LYS A 2 -17.42 -3.53 -9.90
C LYS A 2 -16.25 -2.75 -9.29
N ILE A 3 -15.75 -1.75 -10.01
CA ILE A 3 -14.54 -0.99 -9.67
C ILE A 3 -14.61 -0.38 -8.25
N ASN A 4 -15.81 0.00 -7.79
CA ASN A 4 -16.04 0.50 -6.42
C ASN A 4 -15.73 -0.52 -5.31
N GLN A 5 -15.87 -1.82 -5.57
CA GLN A 5 -15.62 -2.85 -4.56
C GLN A 5 -14.11 -3.09 -4.38
N PHE A 6 -13.33 -2.96 -5.46
CA PHE A 6 -11.86 -3.10 -5.46
C PHE A 6 -11.18 -2.01 -4.63
N LEU A 7 -11.64 -0.76 -4.77
CA LEU A 7 -11.10 0.35 -3.98
C LEU A 7 -11.49 0.27 -2.51
N LYS A 8 -12.69 -0.22 -2.19
CA LYS A 8 -13.14 -0.36 -0.80
C LYS A 8 -12.28 -1.37 -0.04
N SER A 9 -12.01 -2.53 -0.63
CA SER A 9 -11.10 -3.53 -0.03
C SER A 9 -9.67 -3.01 0.11
N ASP A 10 -9.19 -2.23 -0.87
CA ASP A 10 -7.85 -1.64 -0.84
C ASP A 10 -7.72 -0.58 0.27
N VAL A 11 -8.77 0.22 0.51
CA VAL A 11 -8.82 1.20 1.61
C VAL A 11 -8.79 0.49 2.97
N ASP A 12 -9.61 -0.53 3.18
CA ASP A 12 -9.62 -1.29 4.43
C ASP A 12 -8.29 -2.04 4.65
N SER A 13 -7.67 -2.52 3.57
CA SER A 13 -6.32 -3.09 3.62
C SER A 13 -5.27 -2.05 3.98
N ALA A 14 -5.34 -0.84 3.42
CA ALA A 14 -4.41 0.24 3.72
C ALA A 14 -4.50 0.66 5.20
N LYS A 15 -5.72 0.81 5.73
CA LYS A 15 -5.95 1.13 7.15
C LYS A 15 -5.30 0.12 8.09
N ARG A 16 -5.56 -1.18 7.85
CA ARG A 16 -4.95 -2.26 8.66
C ARG A 16 -3.43 -2.24 8.60
N LYS A 17 -2.85 -2.02 7.41
CA LYS A 17 -1.40 -1.93 7.23
C LYS A 17 -0.79 -0.71 7.93
N ILE A 18 -1.45 0.44 7.90
CA ILE A 18 -1.02 1.63 8.64
C ILE A 18 -1.00 1.34 10.14
N GLN A 19 -2.08 0.77 10.68
CA GLN A 19 -2.15 0.37 12.08
C GLN A 19 -1.02 -0.60 12.47
N SER A 20 -0.78 -1.64 11.66
CA SER A 20 0.33 -2.57 11.92
C SER A 20 1.70 -1.88 11.87
N ALA A 21 1.92 -0.92 10.96
CA ALA A 21 3.17 -0.17 10.93
C ALA A 21 3.36 0.72 12.17
N GLU A 22 2.28 1.31 12.68
CA GLU A 22 2.28 2.10 13.92
C GLU A 22 2.62 1.22 15.13
N GLU A 23 1.97 0.06 15.27
CA GLU A 23 2.23 -0.92 16.33
C GLU A 23 3.69 -1.40 16.31
N LEU A 24 4.20 -1.78 15.14
CA LEU A 24 5.59 -2.21 14.98
C LEU A 24 6.59 -1.07 15.27
N SER A 25 6.24 0.18 14.99
CA SER A 25 7.10 1.33 15.29
C SER A 25 7.26 1.56 16.78
N ILE A 26 6.23 1.24 17.58
CA ILE A 26 6.32 1.27 19.05
C ILE A 26 7.28 0.18 19.53
N MET A 27 7.10 -1.05 19.06
CA MET A 27 7.98 -2.19 19.40
C MET A 27 9.43 -1.91 19.00
N LEU A 28 9.65 -1.30 17.83
CA LEU A 28 11.00 -0.92 17.37
C LEU A 28 11.66 0.06 18.34
N SER A 29 10.91 1.06 18.81
CA SER A 29 11.40 2.02 19.80
C SER A 29 11.78 1.35 21.11
N GLU A 30 11.01 0.35 21.54
CA GLU A 30 11.30 -0.47 22.74
C GLU A 30 12.58 -1.30 22.56
N ALA A 31 12.68 -2.06 21.47
CA ALA A 31 13.88 -2.86 21.16
C ALA A 31 15.15 -2.00 21.11
N LEU A 32 15.08 -0.80 20.51
CA LEU A 32 16.20 0.14 20.48
C LEU A 32 16.60 0.66 21.88
N ARG A 33 15.63 0.86 22.78
CA ARG A 33 15.89 1.29 24.17
C ARG A 33 16.54 0.19 24.99
N ASP A 34 16.12 -1.06 24.75
CA ASP A 34 16.62 -2.22 25.46
C ASP A 34 17.97 -2.71 24.91
N GLY A 35 18.45 -2.12 23.80
CA GLY A 35 19.69 -2.50 23.14
C GLY A 35 19.57 -3.81 22.35
N ASP A 36 18.35 -4.28 22.11
CA ASP A 36 18.06 -5.46 21.28
C ASP A 36 18.08 -5.06 19.80
N TYR A 37 19.28 -4.94 19.24
CA TYR A 37 19.47 -4.50 17.87
C TYR A 37 19.05 -5.55 16.83
N GLU A 38 19.07 -6.84 17.16
CA GLU A 38 18.61 -7.89 16.25
C GLU A 38 17.09 -7.80 16.06
N GLU A 39 16.33 -7.67 17.15
CA GLU A 39 14.89 -7.46 17.07
C GLU A 39 14.57 -6.11 16.39
N ALA A 40 15.31 -5.05 16.70
CA ALA A 40 15.15 -3.74 16.05
C ALA A 40 15.33 -3.83 14.51
N ILE A 41 16.34 -4.57 14.03
CA ILE A 41 16.56 -4.77 12.58
C ILE A 41 15.40 -5.54 11.96
N SER A 42 14.92 -6.60 12.62
CA SER A 42 13.77 -7.39 12.16
C SER A 42 12.49 -6.54 12.04
N LEU A 43 12.20 -5.74 13.05
CA LEU A 43 11.03 -4.84 13.08
C LEU A 43 11.13 -3.76 12.00
N ALA A 44 12.30 -3.14 11.83
CA ALA A 44 12.52 -2.15 10.77
C ALA A 44 12.33 -2.76 9.37
N GLY A 45 12.78 -4.00 9.15
CA GLY A 45 12.54 -4.74 7.91
C GLY A 45 11.06 -4.96 7.63
N SER A 46 10.30 -5.34 8.66
CA SER A 46 8.84 -5.54 8.57
C SER A 46 8.10 -4.24 8.25
N ILE A 47 8.44 -3.14 8.93
CA ILE A 47 7.87 -1.81 8.67
C ILE A 47 8.13 -1.39 7.22
N LYS A 48 9.36 -1.55 6.72
CA LYS A 48 9.72 -1.23 5.33
C LYS A 48 8.81 -1.95 4.33
N VAL A 49 8.62 -3.26 4.49
CA VAL A 49 7.75 -4.05 3.61
C VAL A 49 6.31 -3.53 3.63
N ILE A 50 5.79 -3.22 4.82
CA ILE A 50 4.43 -2.67 4.97
C ILE A 50 4.31 -1.29 4.31
N THR A 51 5.29 -0.41 4.48
CA THR A 51 5.27 0.93 3.88
C THR A 51 5.37 0.88 2.35
N GLU A 52 6.11 -0.08 1.79
CA GLU A 52 6.13 -0.33 0.35
C GLU A 52 4.77 -0.79 -0.17
N ASP A 53 4.07 -1.67 0.56
CA ASP A 53 2.71 -2.09 0.24
C ASP A 53 1.72 -0.93 0.28
N ILE A 54 1.78 -0.08 1.30
CA ILE A 54 0.94 1.13 1.40
C ILE A 54 1.20 2.03 0.19
N SER A 55 2.46 2.22 -0.20
CA SER A 55 2.83 3.01 -1.37
C SER A 55 2.23 2.42 -2.66
N ARG A 56 2.25 1.09 -2.82
CA ARG A 56 1.59 0.40 -3.95
C ARG A 56 0.07 0.64 -3.97
N LEU A 57 -0.60 0.56 -2.82
CA LEU A 57 -2.04 0.85 -2.71
C LEU A 57 -2.36 2.30 -3.04
N ALA A 58 -1.56 3.26 -2.56
CA ALA A 58 -1.72 4.67 -2.90
C ALA A 58 -1.57 4.93 -4.41
N ASN A 59 -0.61 4.24 -5.06
CA ASN A 59 -0.43 4.34 -6.51
C ASN A 59 -1.67 3.84 -7.28
N LYS A 60 -2.29 2.74 -6.84
CA LYS A 60 -3.53 2.23 -7.44
C LYS A 60 -4.66 3.26 -7.33
N GLY A 61 -4.81 3.90 -6.17
CA GLY A 61 -5.80 4.98 -5.97
C GLY A 61 -5.60 6.14 -6.95
N ARG A 62 -4.36 6.61 -7.13
CA ARG A 62 -4.05 7.68 -8.09
C ARG A 62 -4.36 7.28 -9.54
N LEU A 63 -4.03 6.04 -9.92
CA LEU A 63 -4.35 5.53 -11.25
C LEU A 63 -5.86 5.51 -11.50
N TYR A 64 -6.65 5.11 -10.51
CA TYR A 64 -8.11 5.17 -10.59
C TYR A 64 -8.61 6.61 -10.82
N ASP A 65 -8.13 7.57 -10.03
CA ASP A 65 -8.54 8.98 -10.19
C ASP A 65 -8.18 9.51 -11.58
N THR A 66 -7.01 9.13 -12.11
CA THR A 66 -6.62 9.46 -13.48
C THR A 66 -7.58 8.87 -14.51
N VAL A 67 -7.94 7.59 -14.37
CA VAL A 67 -8.90 6.93 -15.28
C VAL A 67 -10.26 7.63 -15.27
N VAL A 68 -10.79 7.94 -14.09
CA VAL A 68 -12.07 8.65 -13.94
C VAL A 68 -12.04 10.01 -14.62
N LYS A 69 -10.97 10.80 -14.41
CA LYS A 69 -10.79 12.12 -15.04
C LYS A 69 -10.67 12.03 -16.56
N MET A 70 -10.04 10.98 -17.10
CA MET A 70 -9.96 10.76 -18.55
C MET A 70 -11.31 10.37 -19.14
N GLN A 71 -12.07 9.49 -18.48
CA GLN A 71 -13.41 9.10 -18.91
C GLN A 71 -14.36 10.31 -18.96
N GLN A 72 -14.29 11.21 -17.97
CA GLN A 72 -15.06 12.46 -17.96
C GLN A 72 -14.75 13.38 -19.15
N ARG A 73 -13.57 13.23 -19.76
CA ARG A 73 -13.15 13.97 -20.97
C ARG A 73 -13.46 13.21 -22.27
N GLY A 74 -14.21 12.10 -22.20
CA GLY A 74 -14.52 11.24 -23.35
C GLY A 74 -13.35 10.36 -23.79
N ILE A 75 -12.26 10.28 -23.02
CA ILE A 75 -11.09 9.45 -23.33
C ILE A 75 -11.26 8.10 -22.62
N ASN A 76 -11.45 7.05 -23.41
CA ASN A 76 -11.54 5.69 -22.88
C ASN A 76 -10.16 5.05 -22.76
N LEU A 77 -9.78 4.68 -21.54
CA LEU A 77 -8.59 3.88 -21.28
C LEU A 77 -8.95 2.39 -21.24
N THR A 78 -8.18 1.60 -21.98
CA THR A 78 -8.22 0.13 -21.91
C THR A 78 -6.84 -0.36 -21.48
N VAL A 79 -6.81 -1.33 -20.58
CA VAL A 79 -5.57 -2.01 -20.22
C VAL A 79 -5.15 -2.88 -21.41
N ILE A 80 -4.01 -2.57 -22.01
CA ILE A 80 -3.41 -3.42 -23.04
C ILE A 80 -2.44 -4.36 -22.34
N SER A 81 -2.79 -5.64 -22.27
CA SER A 81 -1.84 -6.68 -21.86
C SER A 81 -0.92 -6.98 -23.04
N ARG A 82 0.39 -7.00 -22.83
CA ARG A 82 1.29 -7.66 -23.78
C ARG A 82 1.14 -9.16 -23.54
N CYS A 83 0.67 -9.89 -24.54
CA CYS A 83 0.81 -11.35 -24.54
C CYS A 83 2.31 -11.65 -24.52
N PHE A 84 2.81 -12.20 -23.41
CA PHE A 84 4.10 -12.90 -23.45
C PHE A 84 3.82 -14.21 -24.20
N GLY A 85 4.34 -14.28 -25.43
CA GLY A 85 4.36 -15.51 -26.23
C GLY A 85 5.39 -16.50 -25.71
#